data_AF-F4B4P2-F1
#
_entry.id   AF-F4B4P2-F1
#
_cell.length_a   1.000
_cell.length_b   1.000
_cell.length_c   1.000
_cell.angle_alpha   90.00
_cell.angle_beta   90.00
_cell.angle_gamma   90.00
#
_symmetry.space_group_name_H-M   'P 1'
#
loop_
_entity.id
_entity.type
_entity.pdbx_description
1 polymer ?
#
loop_
_entity_poly.entity_id
_entity_poly.type
_entity_poly.pdbx_seq_one_letter_code
_entity_poly.pdbx_strand_id
1 'polypeptide(L)'
;MLDKILELGLKEIFGSSPAEKVTLKDALQGKNRIKLNNGFYHELNLAEVKDFSSKVPLYLWSLVYLPIIILKLPEPGQFSLEGSEWDKKAVSLILNKEEGDKIILNTAEVEDLLRRYKTLIFITLSSNILFSANSELNEGI
;
A
#
# COMPACT_ATOMS: atom_id res chain seq x y z
N MET A 1 -11.73 24.79 14.70
CA MET A 1 -10.52 25.50 14.19
C MET A 1 -9.30 24.57 14.21
N LEU A 2 -9.09 23.81 15.29
CA LEU A 2 -8.15 22.68 15.32
C LEU A 2 -8.44 21.64 14.22
N ASP A 3 -9.71 21.34 13.94
CA ASP A 3 -10.09 20.37 12.90
C ASP A 3 -9.56 20.76 11.51
N LYS A 4 -9.62 22.05 11.16
CA LYS A 4 -9.08 22.55 9.88
C LYS A 4 -7.56 22.49 9.81
N ILE A 5 -6.88 22.68 10.94
CA ILE A 5 -5.41 22.64 11.01
C ILE A 5 -4.93 21.18 10.93
N LEU A 6 -5.62 20.27 11.61
CA LEU A 6 -5.38 18.83 11.51
C LEU A 6 -5.67 18.32 10.09
N GLU A 7 -6.77 18.74 9.48
CA GLU A 7 -7.13 18.40 8.10
C GLU A 7 -6.08 18.89 7.10
N LEU A 8 -5.59 20.12 7.25
CA LEU A 8 -4.51 20.67 6.41
C LEU A 8 -3.18 19.92 6.61
N GLY A 9 -2.78 19.65 7.86
CA GLY A 9 -1.54 18.94 8.16
C GLY A 9 -1.53 17.48 7.67
N LEU A 10 -2.64 16.76 7.82
CA LEU A 10 -2.77 15.39 7.32
C LEU A 10 -2.77 15.35 5.79
N LYS A 11 -3.39 16.34 5.14
CA LYS A 11 -3.43 16.42 3.68
C LYS A 11 -2.05 16.65 3.07
N GLU A 12 -1.16 17.37 3.74
CA GLU A 12 0.24 17.50 3.31
C GLU A 12 1.01 16.19 3.47
N ILE A 13 0.84 15.49 4.59
CA ILE A 13 1.52 14.22 4.87
C ILE A 13 1.10 13.12 3.89
N PHE A 14 -0.20 12.99 3.63
CA PHE A 14 -0.76 11.99 2.72
C PHE A 14 -0.90 12.50 1.28
N GLY A 15 -0.35 13.69 0.97
CA GLY A 15 -0.43 14.29 -0.35
C GLY A 15 0.17 13.40 -1.45
N SER A 16 1.24 12.69 -1.12
CA SER A 16 1.91 11.75 -2.02
C SER A 16 1.31 10.34 -2.01
N SER A 17 0.26 10.09 -1.22
CA SER A 17 -0.43 8.80 -1.20
C SER A 17 -1.39 8.66 -2.40
N PRO A 18 -1.68 7.42 -2.84
CA PRO A 18 -2.66 7.17 -3.90
C PRO A 18 -4.05 7.68 -3.54
N ALA A 19 -4.65 8.49 -4.41
CA ALA A 19 -6.05 8.92 -4.31
C ALA A 19 -7.00 7.90 -4.95
N GLU A 20 -6.50 7.17 -5.95
CA GLU A 20 -7.21 6.08 -6.60
C GLU A 20 -6.32 4.83 -6.65
N LYS A 21 -6.98 3.68 -6.73
CA LYS A 21 -6.35 2.39 -6.94
C LYS A 21 -7.01 1.70 -8.12
N VAL A 22 -6.27 0.82 -8.76
CA VAL A 22 -6.75 0.00 -9.88
C VAL A 22 -6.61 -1.47 -9.52
N THR A 23 -7.50 -2.33 -10.03
CA THR A 23 -7.32 -3.76 -9.82
C THR A 23 -6.09 -4.27 -10.58
N LEU A 24 -5.51 -5.38 -10.13
CA LEU A 24 -4.43 -6.04 -10.87
C LEU A 24 -4.85 -6.37 -12.31
N LYS A 25 -6.12 -6.76 -12.51
CA LYS A 25 -6.73 -6.99 -13.83
C LYS A 25 -6.73 -5.71 -14.69
N ASP A 26 -7.17 -4.59 -14.12
CA ASP A 26 -7.18 -3.30 -14.82
C ASP A 26 -5.77 -2.85 -15.23
N ALA A 27 -4.80 -3.03 -14.33
CA ALA A 27 -3.40 -2.68 -14.59
C ALA A 27 -2.82 -3.52 -15.75
N LEU A 28 -3.15 -4.81 -15.83
CA LEU A 28 -2.77 -5.68 -16.95
C LEU A 28 -3.42 -5.27 -18.28
N GLN A 29 -4.59 -4.65 -18.22
CA GLN A 29 -5.31 -4.12 -19.39
C GLN A 29 -4.82 -2.73 -19.82
N GLY A 30 -3.80 -2.18 -19.15
CA GLY A 30 -3.18 -0.91 -19.51
C GLY A 30 -3.68 0.29 -18.69
N LYS A 31 -4.53 0.10 -17.67
CA LYS A 31 -4.81 1.15 -16.68
C LYS A 31 -3.66 1.22 -15.67
N ASN A 32 -2.50 1.68 -16.13
CA ASN A 32 -1.25 1.67 -15.37
C ASN A 32 -0.90 3.05 -14.81
N ARG A 33 -1.85 4.00 -14.76
CA ARG A 33 -1.62 5.35 -14.25
C ARG A 33 -2.65 5.64 -13.18
N ILE A 34 -2.18 6.00 -11.99
CA ILE A 34 -3.03 6.33 -10.84
C ILE A 34 -2.79 7.77 -10.39
N LYS A 35 -3.85 8.42 -9.92
CA LYS A 35 -3.82 9.75 -9.35
C LYS A 35 -3.43 9.71 -7.86
N LEU A 36 -2.63 10.68 -7.45
CA LEU A 36 -2.23 10.92 -6.06
C LEU A 36 -3.09 12.03 -5.44
N ASN A 37 -3.12 12.11 -4.10
CA ASN A 37 -3.93 13.10 -3.37
C ASN A 37 -3.54 14.55 -3.67
N ASN A 38 -2.28 14.80 -4.01
CA ASN A 38 -1.74 16.09 -4.44
C ASN A 38 -2.07 16.44 -5.92
N GLY A 39 -2.82 15.59 -6.63
CA GLY A 39 -3.22 15.79 -8.02
C GLY A 39 -2.19 15.36 -9.06
N PHE A 40 -1.01 14.91 -8.64
CA PHE A 40 -0.02 14.30 -9.53
C PHE A 40 -0.45 12.88 -9.92
N TYR A 41 0.29 12.30 -10.87
CA TYR A 41 0.08 10.94 -11.32
C TYR A 41 1.32 10.09 -11.10
N HIS A 42 1.10 8.84 -10.72
CA HIS A 42 2.12 7.81 -10.62
C HIS A 42 1.85 6.72 -11.65
N GLU A 43 2.91 6.26 -12.31
CA GLU A 43 2.82 5.24 -13.36
C GLU A 43 3.34 3.89 -12.85
N LEU A 44 2.50 2.87 -12.97
CA LEU A 44 2.80 1.48 -12.68
C LEU A 44 3.55 0.88 -13.86
N ASN A 45 4.70 0.27 -13.58
CA ASN A 45 5.49 -0.42 -14.59
C ASN A 45 4.79 -1.72 -15.00
N LEU A 46 4.40 -1.81 -16.27
CA LEU A 46 3.69 -2.97 -16.80
C LEU A 46 4.49 -4.29 -16.65
N ALA A 47 5.82 -4.25 -16.67
CA ALA A 47 6.65 -5.43 -16.45
C ALA A 47 6.52 -5.94 -15.01
N GLU A 48 6.51 -5.03 -14.03
CA GLU A 48 6.29 -5.37 -12.62
C GLU A 48 4.87 -5.91 -12.42
N VAL A 49 3.86 -5.30 -13.05
CA VAL A 49 2.46 -5.78 -12.99
C VAL A 49 2.35 -7.21 -13.54
N LYS A 50 2.98 -7.49 -14.68
CA LYS A 50 2.99 -8.84 -15.28
C LYS A 50 3.69 -9.84 -14.37
N ASP A 51 4.85 -9.52 -13.83
CA ASP A 51 5.57 -10.40 -12.90
C ASP A 51 4.76 -10.66 -11.62
N PHE A 52 4.15 -9.62 -11.06
CA PHE A 52 3.27 -9.72 -9.89
C PHE A 52 2.09 -10.65 -10.19
N SER A 53 1.43 -10.46 -11.33
CA SER A 53 0.29 -11.28 -11.76
C SER A 53 0.63 -12.75 -11.99
N SER A 54 1.89 -13.06 -12.34
CA SER A 54 2.33 -14.44 -12.56
C SER A 54 2.38 -15.25 -11.25
N LYS A 55 2.52 -14.56 -10.11
CA LYS A 55 2.59 -15.15 -8.77
C LYS A 55 1.23 -15.16 -8.05
N VAL A 56 0.27 -14.38 -8.53
CA VAL A 56 -1.06 -14.22 -7.93
C VAL A 56 -2.09 -15.00 -8.73
N PRO A 57 -2.87 -15.90 -8.10
CA PRO A 57 -3.93 -16.65 -8.76
C PRO A 57 -4.94 -15.76 -9.50
N LEU A 58 -5.40 -16.22 -10.67
CA LEU A 58 -6.30 -15.47 -11.56
C LEU A 58 -7.56 -14.94 -10.87
N TYR A 59 -8.13 -15.71 -9.92
CA TYR A 59 -9.35 -15.32 -9.20
C TYR A 59 -9.15 -14.08 -8.30
N LEU A 60 -7.92 -13.78 -7.90
CA LEU A 60 -7.59 -12.60 -7.10
C LEU A 60 -7.38 -11.34 -7.95
N TRP A 61 -7.25 -11.45 -9.27
CA TRP A 61 -6.86 -10.30 -10.11
C TRP A 61 -7.89 -9.16 -10.11
N SER A 62 -9.17 -9.46 -9.87
CA SER A 62 -10.22 -8.44 -9.75
C SER A 62 -10.46 -7.98 -8.31
N LEU A 63 -9.74 -8.55 -7.35
CA LEU A 63 -9.91 -8.29 -5.91
C LEU A 63 -8.70 -7.55 -5.32
N VAL A 64 -7.51 -7.77 -5.88
CA VAL A 64 -6.27 -7.12 -5.46
C VAL A 64 -6.17 -5.75 -6.12
N TYR A 65 -5.93 -4.73 -5.30
CA TYR A 65 -5.77 -3.35 -5.72
C TYR A 65 -4.31 -2.90 -5.66
N LEU A 66 -3.87 -2.26 -6.74
CA LEU A 66 -2.57 -1.63 -6.86
C LEU A 66 -2.70 -0.09 -6.73
N PRO A 67 -1.71 0.58 -6.14
CA PRO A 67 -0.51 0.01 -5.53
C PRO A 67 -0.78 -0.58 -4.14
N ILE A 68 0.12 -1.48 -3.73
CA ILE A 68 0.20 -2.01 -2.36
C ILE A 68 0.72 -0.92 -1.44
N ILE A 69 0.06 -0.72 -0.31
CA ILE A 69 0.46 0.28 0.68
C ILE A 69 1.09 -0.44 1.88
N ILE A 70 2.28 -0.01 2.25
CA ILE A 70 3.03 -0.52 3.39
C ILE A 70 3.19 0.63 4.39
N LEU A 71 2.80 0.41 5.63
CA LEU A 71 2.96 1.38 6.72
C LEU A 71 4.16 0.98 7.57
N LYS A 72 5.10 1.92 7.80
CA LYS A 72 6.16 1.71 8.79
C LYS A 72 5.54 1.68 10.19
N LEU A 73 5.84 0.67 11.00
CA LEU A 73 5.39 0.60 12.39
C LEU A 73 6.34 1.36 13.34
N PRO A 74 5.93 1.72 14.57
CA PRO A 74 6.82 2.36 15.53
C PRO A 74 7.99 1.43 15.90
N GLU A 75 7.76 0.12 15.92
CA GLU A 75 8.78 -0.87 16.19
C GLU A 75 9.87 -0.84 15.10
N PRO A 76 11.16 -0.76 15.47
CA PRO A 76 12.26 -0.75 14.52
C PRO A 76 12.20 -1.94 13.56
N GLY A 77 12.33 -1.65 12.26
CA GLY A 77 12.36 -2.68 11.21
C GLY A 77 11.04 -3.42 10.95
N GLN A 78 9.93 -3.05 11.60
CA GLN A 78 8.62 -3.63 11.33
C GLN A 78 7.75 -2.74 10.46
N PHE A 79 6.94 -3.37 9.62
CA PHE A 79 6.01 -2.72 8.70
C PHE A 79 4.70 -3.50 8.67
N SER A 80 3.57 -2.83 8.52
CA SER A 80 2.27 -3.45 8.27
C SER A 80 1.83 -3.24 6.83
N LEU A 81 0.99 -4.15 6.36
CA LEU A 81 0.38 -4.09 5.04
C LEU A 81 -1.03 -3.51 5.15
N GLU A 82 -1.26 -2.39 4.48
CA GLU A 82 -2.55 -1.71 4.43
C GLU A 82 -3.36 -2.17 3.22
N GLY A 83 -4.64 -2.47 3.43
CA GLY A 83 -5.55 -2.91 2.37
C GLY A 83 -6.47 -4.05 2.79
N SER A 84 -7.13 -4.62 1.80
CA SER A 84 -8.05 -5.74 1.97
C SER A 84 -7.32 -7.04 2.31
N GLU A 85 -8.08 -8.05 2.72
CA GLU A 85 -7.55 -9.42 2.90
C GLU A 85 -6.92 -9.97 1.61
N TRP A 86 -7.41 -9.55 0.44
CA TRP A 86 -6.90 -9.98 -0.86
C TRP A 86 -5.54 -9.38 -1.18
N ASP A 87 -5.34 -8.10 -0.85
CA ASP A 87 -4.05 -7.42 -1.01
C ASP A 87 -2.99 -8.09 -0.14
N LYS A 88 -3.36 -8.36 1.12
CA LYS A 88 -2.53 -9.10 2.07
C LYS A 88 -2.19 -10.50 1.54
N LYS A 89 -3.19 -11.27 1.12
CA LYS A 89 -3.00 -12.62 0.56
C LYS A 89 -2.08 -12.61 -0.66
N ALA A 90 -2.24 -11.66 -1.58
CA ALA A 90 -1.38 -11.54 -2.75
C ALA A 90 0.08 -11.32 -2.37
N VAL A 91 0.35 -10.47 -1.36
CA VAL A 91 1.73 -10.26 -0.90
C VAL A 91 2.28 -11.46 -0.13
N SER A 92 1.48 -12.15 0.68
CA SER A 92 1.88 -13.41 1.32
C SER A 92 2.34 -14.45 0.29
N LEU A 93 1.62 -14.60 -0.83
CA LEU A 93 1.99 -15.50 -1.91
C LEU A 93 3.34 -15.10 -2.54
N ILE A 94 3.58 -13.81 -2.74
CA ILE A 94 4.82 -13.28 -3.34
C ILE A 94 6.04 -13.46 -2.42
N LEU A 95 5.81 -13.44 -1.11
CA LEU A 95 6.82 -13.62 -0.07
C LEU A 95 6.94 -15.07 0.41
N ASN A 96 6.10 -16.00 -0.08
CA ASN A 96 5.98 -17.37 0.42
C ASN A 96 5.79 -17.42 1.95
N LYS A 97 4.91 -16.56 2.47
CA LYS A 97 4.63 -16.42 3.90
C LYS A 97 3.25 -16.98 4.24
N GLU A 98 3.10 -17.53 5.44
CA GLU A 98 1.80 -18.00 5.92
C GLU A 98 0.78 -16.85 6.02
N GLU A 99 -0.47 -17.16 5.71
CA GLU A 99 -1.57 -16.19 5.78
C GLU A 99 -1.91 -15.88 7.24
N GLY A 100 -2.22 -14.62 7.54
CA GLY A 100 -2.67 -14.19 8.86
C GLY A 100 -3.34 -12.82 8.82
N ASP A 101 -4.17 -12.52 9.83
CA ASP A 101 -4.98 -11.30 9.88
C ASP A 101 -4.15 -10.00 9.83
N LYS A 102 -2.94 -10.06 10.39
CA LYS A 102 -1.92 -9.01 10.34
C LYS A 102 -0.64 -9.55 9.72
N ILE A 103 -0.37 -9.15 8.49
CA ILE A 103 0.93 -9.37 7.86
C ILE A 103 1.88 -8.29 8.37
N ILE A 104 2.80 -8.70 9.24
CA ILE A 104 3.94 -7.89 9.65
C ILE A 104 5.13 -8.27 8.75
N LEU A 105 5.68 -7.28 8.07
CA LEU A 105 6.84 -7.38 7.23
C LEU A 105 8.08 -6.88 7.98
N ASN A 106 9.20 -7.58 7.84
CA ASN A 106 10.50 -7.09 8.27
C ASN A 106 11.18 -6.27 7.17
N THR A 107 12.26 -5.55 7.50
CA THR A 107 13.02 -4.74 6.54
C THR A 107 13.47 -5.51 5.30
N ALA A 108 13.95 -6.75 5.45
CA ALA A 108 14.46 -7.54 4.32
C ALA A 108 13.33 -7.92 3.34
N GLU A 109 12.14 -8.24 3.87
CA GLU A 109 10.95 -8.52 3.06
C GLU A 109 10.48 -7.27 2.30
N VAL A 110 10.49 -6.10 2.96
CA VAL A 110 10.14 -4.83 2.30
C VAL A 110 11.17 -4.47 1.23
N GLU A 111 12.47 -4.65 1.49
CA GLU A 111 13.53 -4.41 0.50
C GLU A 111 13.40 -5.34 -0.71
N ASP A 112 13.05 -6.60 -0.49
CA ASP A 112 12.83 -7.56 -1.57
C ASP A 112 11.58 -7.21 -2.41
N LEU A 113 10.51 -6.75 -1.76
CA LEU A 113 9.33 -6.22 -2.45
C LEU A 113 9.68 -4.97 -3.28
N LEU A 114 10.40 -4.01 -2.71
CA LEU A 114 10.82 -2.79 -3.41
C LEU A 114 11.76 -3.08 -4.59
N ARG A 115 12.63 -4.08 -4.45
CA ARG A 115 13.54 -4.50 -5.52
C ARG A 115 12.79 -5.06 -6.72
N ARG A 116 11.72 -5.83 -6.46
CA ARG A 116 10.93 -6.52 -7.49
C ARG A 116 9.80 -5.67 -8.08
N TYR A 117 9.17 -4.81 -7.26
CA TYR A 117 7.92 -4.12 -7.60
C TYR A 117 7.90 -2.65 -7.17
N LYS A 118 9.01 -1.94 -7.40
CA LYS A 118 9.22 -0.54 -6.96
C LYS A 118 8.04 0.38 -7.26
N THR A 119 7.44 0.27 -8.44
CA THR A 119 6.32 1.14 -8.86
C THR A 119 4.97 0.68 -8.32
N LEU A 120 4.86 -0.56 -7.83
CA LEU A 120 3.61 -1.09 -7.30
C LEU A 120 3.47 -0.90 -5.79
N ILE A 121 4.46 -0.28 -5.14
CA ILE A 121 4.55 -0.18 -3.68
C ILE A 121 4.63 1.28 -3.26
N PHE A 122 3.78 1.65 -2.31
CA PHE A 122 3.87 2.92 -1.58
C PHE A 122 4.20 2.63 -0.13
N ILE A 123 5.23 3.28 0.39
CA ILE A 123 5.60 3.19 1.80
C ILE A 123 5.20 4.49 2.49
N THR A 124 4.31 4.39 3.46
CA THR A 124 3.98 5.49 4.37
C THR A 124 4.96 5.45 5.53
N LEU A 125 5.87 6.43 5.56
CA LEU A 125 6.77 6.65 6.67
C LEU A 125 6.04 7.46 7.74
N SER A 126 5.50 6.77 8.72
CA SER A 126 4.91 7.39 9.90
C SER A 126 6.00 8.10 10.74
N SER A 127 5.83 9.39 11.00
CA SER A 127 6.38 10.02 12.19
C SER A 127 5.52 9.64 13.41
N ASN A 128 6.06 9.68 14.62
CA ASN A 128 5.32 9.35 15.85
C ASN A 128 3.98 10.11 15.99
N ILE A 129 3.85 11.28 15.37
CA ILE A 129 2.65 12.11 15.37
C ILE A 129 1.49 11.45 14.60
N LEU A 130 1.78 10.68 13.55
CA LEU A 130 0.77 10.00 12.73
C LEU A 130 0.19 8.75 13.41
N PHE A 131 0.96 8.12 14.28
CA PHE A 131 0.48 6.98 15.06
C PHE A 131 -0.61 7.38 16.05
N SER A 132 -0.42 8.49 16.75
CA SER A 132 -1.40 9.01 17.70
C SER A 132 -2.72 9.45 17.03
N ALA A 133 -2.65 10.04 15.83
CA ALA A 133 -3.85 10.45 15.09
C ALA A 133 -4.64 9.25 14.53
N ASN A 134 -3.96 8.20 14.06
CA ASN A 134 -4.63 6.99 13.54
C ASN A 134 -5.22 6.10 14.66
N SER A 135 -4.67 6.12 15.87
CA SER A 135 -5.28 5.43 17.01
C SER A 135 -6.60 6.08 17.43
N GLU A 136 -6.64 7.42 17.48
CA GLU A 136 -7.86 8.16 17.85
C GLU A 136 -8.99 8.01 16.82
N LEU A 137 -8.67 7.88 15.53
CA LEU A 137 -9.67 7.65 14.47
C LEU A 137 -10.26 6.23 14.48
N ASN A 138 -9.50 5.23 14.94
CA ASN A 138 -9.97 3.83 14.97
C ASN A 138 -10.71 3.45 16.26
N GLU A 139 -10.57 4.23 17.35
CA GLU A 139 -11.34 4.04 18.59
C GLU A 139 -12.74 4.69 18.56
N GLY A 140 -13.10 5.35 17.45
CA GLY A 140 -14.37 6.06 17.27
C GLY A 140 -15.50 5.29 16.58
N ILE A 141 -15.44 3.94 16.51
CA ILE A 141 -16.51 3.07 15.97
C ILE A 141 -16.94 2.05 17.02
#